data_AF-A0A081AK90-F1
#
_entry.id   AF-A0A081AK90-F1
#
_cell.length_a   1.000
_cell.length_b   1.000
_cell.length_c   1.000
_cell.angle_alpha   90.00
_cell.angle_beta   90.00
_cell.angle_gamma   90.00
#
_symmetry.space_group_name_H-M   'P 1'
#
loop_
_entity.id
_entity.type
_entity.pdbx_description
1 polymer ?
#
loop_
_entity_poly.entity_id
_entity_poly.type
_entity_poly.pdbx_seq_one_letter_code
_entity_poly.pdbx_strand_id
1 'polypeptide(L)'
;MDDKIQDPVVRALAEYIKTPQFQRQFEQFFLDHALTFTDALEHQLAYMTIYIEFQHMFNEHMKIFLTQQGVTEDEFAEHCQKAIKVDPKAEQYLEIVIASMDYDAFYGLMKSMRARASVENRRADAKDCDTASRTSGKRKSSEGKPSKDEEGPEDIEDDGGAKGAKGTNNDEKDAVGMDSKDSK
;
A
#
# COMPACT_ATOMS: atom_id res chain seq x y z
N MET A 1 13.79 12.84 -31.90
CA MET A 1 12.95 11.64 -31.73
C MET A 1 12.09 11.92 -30.52
N ASP A 2 10.81 12.20 -30.75
CA ASP A 2 9.89 12.61 -29.70
C ASP A 2 9.63 11.42 -28.76
N ASP A 3 10.29 11.45 -27.61
CA ASP A 3 10.21 10.48 -26.52
C ASP A 3 8.86 10.55 -25.77
N LYS A 4 7.78 10.85 -26.48
CA LYS A 4 6.49 11.17 -25.91
C LYS A 4 5.46 10.17 -26.39
N ILE A 5 4.61 9.73 -25.45
CA ILE A 5 3.43 8.94 -25.75
C ILE A 5 2.63 9.64 -26.86
N GLN A 6 2.33 8.90 -27.93
CA GLN A 6 1.72 9.44 -29.15
C GLN A 6 0.26 9.81 -28.91
N ASP A 7 -0.50 8.89 -28.29
CA ASP A 7 -1.91 9.12 -27.99
C ASP A 7 -2.07 10.31 -27.02
N PRO A 8 -2.85 11.33 -27.39
CA PRO A 8 -2.96 12.55 -26.59
C PRO A 8 -3.65 12.31 -25.25
N VAL A 9 -4.58 11.37 -25.17
CA VAL A 9 -5.34 11.07 -23.94
C VAL A 9 -4.48 10.26 -22.98
N VAL A 10 -3.78 9.23 -23.46
CA VAL A 10 -2.84 8.46 -22.63
C VAL A 10 -1.67 9.33 -22.17
N ARG A 11 -1.18 10.23 -23.03
CA ARG A 11 -0.19 11.23 -22.63
C ARG A 11 -0.73 12.17 -21.55
N ALA A 12 -1.97 12.64 -21.68
CA ALA A 12 -2.59 13.49 -20.67
C ALA A 12 -2.76 12.77 -19.33
N LEU A 13 -3.07 11.47 -19.34
CA LEU A 13 -3.08 10.65 -18.12
C LEU A 13 -1.69 10.59 -17.47
N ALA A 14 -0.64 10.36 -18.26
CA ALA A 14 0.73 10.36 -17.77
C ALA A 14 1.17 11.69 -17.15
N GLU A 15 0.70 12.82 -17.70
CA GLU A 15 0.91 14.14 -17.12
C GLU A 15 0.07 14.34 -15.84
N TYR A 16 -1.18 13.87 -15.84
CA TYR A 16 -2.10 14.00 -14.71
C TYR A 16 -1.59 13.27 -13.46
N ILE A 17 -1.12 12.03 -13.60
CA ILE A 17 -0.54 11.25 -12.48
C ILE A 17 0.70 11.94 -11.91
N LYS A 18 1.49 12.65 -12.73
CA LYS A 18 2.67 13.39 -12.26
C LYS A 18 2.34 14.70 -11.53
N THR A 19 1.07 15.12 -11.51
CA THR A 19 0.70 16.37 -10.85
C THR A 19 0.99 16.30 -9.35
N PRO A 20 1.45 17.40 -8.73
CA PRO A 20 1.71 17.43 -7.29
C PRO A 20 0.46 17.13 -6.46
N GLN A 21 -0.72 17.48 -6.96
CA GLN A 21 -1.99 17.21 -6.28
C GLN A 21 -2.23 15.70 -6.17
N PHE A 22 -2.15 14.98 -7.29
CA PHE A 22 -2.29 13.52 -7.32
C PHE A 22 -1.24 12.86 -6.43
N GLN A 23 0.04 13.18 -6.65
CA GLN A 23 1.15 12.55 -5.92
C GLN A 23 1.05 12.75 -4.41
N ARG A 24 0.77 13.97 -3.94
CA ARG A 24 0.66 14.26 -2.49
C ARG A 24 -0.51 13.54 -1.84
N GLN A 25 -1.65 13.45 -2.52
CA GLN A 25 -2.83 12.80 -1.95
C GLN A 25 -2.60 11.29 -1.76
N PHE A 26 -2.03 10.62 -2.75
CA PHE A 26 -1.66 9.22 -2.64
C PHE A 26 -0.52 9.00 -1.64
N GLU A 27 0.50 9.86 -1.64
CA GLU A 27 1.58 9.79 -0.66
C GLU A 27 1.06 9.91 0.78
N GLN A 28 0.17 10.86 1.04
CA GLN A 28 -0.44 11.04 2.36
C GLN A 28 -1.24 9.79 2.76
N PHE A 29 -2.07 9.26 1.86
CA PHE A 29 -2.81 8.03 2.09
C PHE A 29 -1.86 6.87 2.47
N PHE A 30 -0.75 6.70 1.74
CA PHE A 30 0.21 5.64 2.06
C PHE A 30 0.86 5.86 3.43
N LEU A 31 1.24 7.09 3.77
CA LEU A 31 1.86 7.38 5.08
C LEU A 31 0.89 7.11 6.24
N ASP A 32 -0.38 7.48 6.10
CA ASP A 32 -1.41 7.30 7.13
C ASP A 32 -1.70 5.82 7.41
N HIS A 33 -1.65 4.97 6.38
CA HIS A 33 -2.03 3.56 6.49
C HIS A 33 -0.84 2.59 6.55
N ALA A 34 0.39 3.00 6.19
CA ALA A 34 1.54 2.09 6.09
C ALA A 34 1.95 1.40 7.40
N LEU A 35 1.66 2.03 8.54
CA LEU A 35 1.95 1.47 9.87
C LEU A 35 1.07 0.24 10.20
N THR A 36 -0.09 0.10 9.56
CA THR A 36 -1.00 -1.04 9.74
C THR A 36 -0.45 -2.31 9.13
N PHE A 37 0.32 -2.19 8.04
CA PHE A 37 0.89 -3.34 7.34
C PHE A 37 2.01 -3.94 8.19
N THR A 38 2.19 -5.26 8.15
CA THR A 38 3.28 -5.97 8.84
C THR A 38 4.06 -6.87 7.88
N ASP A 39 5.05 -7.62 8.38
CA ASP A 39 5.82 -8.62 7.61
C ASP A 39 5.33 -10.06 7.87
N ALA A 40 4.13 -10.21 8.46
CA ALA A 40 3.54 -11.50 8.71
C ALA A 40 3.28 -12.26 7.39
N LEU A 41 3.40 -13.59 7.46
CA LEU A 41 3.09 -14.48 6.33
C LEU A 41 1.61 -14.42 5.96
N GLU A 42 0.74 -14.26 6.94
CA GLU A 42 -0.70 -14.13 6.76
C GLU A 42 -1.11 -12.65 6.64
N HIS A 43 -1.90 -12.35 5.61
CA HIS A 43 -2.42 -11.01 5.37
C HIS A 43 -3.68 -10.76 6.22
N GLN A 44 -3.73 -9.58 6.87
CA GLN A 44 -4.88 -9.21 7.67
C GLN A 44 -6.03 -8.69 6.80
N LEU A 45 -7.28 -8.91 7.22
CA LEU A 45 -8.47 -8.39 6.55
C LEU A 45 -8.44 -6.86 6.39
N ALA A 46 -7.82 -6.16 7.34
CA ALA A 46 -7.63 -4.72 7.29
C ALA A 46 -6.85 -4.27 6.04
N TYR A 47 -5.90 -5.07 5.53
CA TYR A 47 -5.11 -4.73 4.35
C TYR A 47 -5.99 -4.62 3.10
N MET A 48 -6.94 -5.56 2.97
CA MET A 48 -7.89 -5.56 1.86
C MET A 48 -8.86 -4.38 1.95
N THR A 49 -9.26 -4.01 3.16
CA THR A 49 -10.13 -2.84 3.38
C THR A 49 -9.44 -1.55 2.90
N ILE A 50 -8.18 -1.35 3.31
CA ILE A 50 -7.37 -0.19 2.90
C ILE A 50 -7.12 -0.23 1.37
N TYR A 51 -6.89 -1.40 0.79
CA TYR A 51 -6.73 -1.54 -0.66
C TYR A 51 -7.99 -1.12 -1.43
N ILE A 52 -9.19 -1.49 -0.96
CA ILE A 52 -10.46 -1.06 -1.58
C ILE A 52 -10.61 0.46 -1.50
N GLU A 53 -10.26 1.07 -0.36
CA GLU A 53 -10.26 2.54 -0.20
C GLU A 53 -9.30 3.21 -1.18
N PHE A 54 -8.10 2.67 -1.37
CA PHE A 54 -7.13 3.11 -2.36
C PHE A 54 -7.69 3.02 -3.79
N GLN A 55 -8.34 1.90 -4.16
CA GLN A 55 -8.96 1.75 -5.47
C GLN A 55 -10.08 2.77 -5.68
N HIS A 56 -10.90 3.02 -4.66
CA HIS A 56 -11.94 4.04 -4.73
C HIS A 56 -11.34 5.44 -4.97
N MET A 57 -10.28 5.79 -4.24
CA MET A 57 -9.59 7.07 -4.43
C MET A 57 -9.02 7.22 -5.85
N PHE A 58 -8.41 6.16 -6.40
CA PHE A 58 -7.94 6.16 -7.77
C PHE A 58 -9.07 6.31 -8.79
N ASN A 59 -10.17 5.59 -8.61
CA ASN A 59 -11.33 5.68 -9.49
C ASN A 59 -11.96 7.08 -9.48
N GLU A 60 -12.01 7.75 -8.33
CA GLU A 60 -12.47 9.15 -8.27
C GLU A 60 -11.54 10.10 -9.04
N HIS A 61 -10.22 9.92 -8.92
CA HIS A 61 -9.27 10.68 -9.73
C HIS A 61 -9.40 10.41 -11.23
N MET A 62 -9.69 9.16 -11.62
CA MET A 62 -9.94 8.80 -13.01
C MET A 62 -11.22 9.48 -13.53
N LYS A 63 -12.32 9.49 -12.76
CA LYS A 63 -13.54 10.21 -13.15
C LYS A 63 -13.30 11.70 -13.35
N ILE A 64 -12.54 12.32 -12.44
CA ILE A 64 -12.15 13.73 -12.56
C ILE A 64 -11.35 13.95 -13.85
N PHE A 65 -10.34 13.10 -14.09
CA PHE A 65 -9.52 13.17 -15.30
C PHE A 65 -10.36 13.02 -16.58
N LEU A 66 -11.21 12.00 -16.68
CA LEU A 66 -12.07 11.74 -17.84
C LEU A 66 -13.01 12.93 -18.11
N THR A 67 -13.59 13.49 -17.04
CA THR A 67 -14.43 14.69 -17.13
C THR A 67 -13.65 15.90 -17.66
N GLN A 68 -12.40 16.09 -17.22
CA GLN A 68 -11.53 17.18 -17.70
C GLN A 68 -11.12 17.01 -19.17
N GLN A 69 -10.91 15.77 -19.61
CA GLN A 69 -10.60 15.47 -21.01
C GLN A 69 -11.84 15.48 -21.91
N GLY A 70 -13.05 15.46 -21.34
CA GLY A 70 -14.31 15.41 -22.09
C GLY A 70 -14.51 14.07 -22.81
N VAL A 71 -13.99 12.98 -22.24
CA VAL A 71 -14.09 11.62 -22.79
C VAL A 71 -14.84 10.71 -21.83
N THR A 72 -15.57 9.75 -22.38
CA THR A 72 -16.22 8.68 -21.62
C THR A 72 -15.25 7.56 -21.26
N GLU A 73 -15.65 6.69 -20.33
CA GLU A 73 -14.86 5.51 -19.96
C GLU A 73 -14.62 4.57 -21.15
N ASP A 74 -15.64 4.35 -21.98
CA ASP A 74 -15.54 3.51 -23.18
C ASP A 74 -14.56 4.09 -24.21
N GLU A 75 -14.65 5.40 -24.47
CA GLU A 75 -13.72 6.09 -25.36
C GLU A 75 -12.28 6.03 -24.83
N PHE A 76 -12.10 6.23 -23.51
CA PHE A 76 -10.79 6.11 -22.88
C PHE A 76 -10.23 4.69 -23.00
N ALA A 77 -11.06 3.66 -22.84
CA ALA A 77 -10.66 2.27 -23.05
C ALA A 77 -10.21 2.04 -24.50
N GLU A 78 -10.94 2.59 -25.49
CA GLU A 78 -10.51 2.54 -26.88
C GLU A 78 -9.16 3.24 -27.12
N HIS A 79 -8.94 4.41 -26.53
CA HIS A 79 -7.67 5.13 -26.59
C HIS A 79 -6.52 4.28 -26.05
N CYS A 80 -6.71 3.65 -24.88
CA CYS A 80 -5.72 2.74 -24.30
C CYS A 80 -5.44 1.55 -25.22
N GLN A 81 -6.48 0.87 -25.71
CA GLN A 81 -6.35 -0.31 -26.58
C GLN A 81 -5.65 0.01 -27.91
N LYS A 82 -5.93 1.18 -28.48
CA LYS A 82 -5.25 1.66 -29.69
C LYS A 82 -3.79 1.98 -29.37
N ALA A 83 -3.53 2.74 -28.31
CA ALA A 83 -2.20 3.17 -27.91
C ALA A 83 -1.26 1.99 -27.63
N ILE A 84 -1.72 0.97 -26.91
CA ILE A 84 -0.94 -0.26 -26.61
C ILE A 84 -0.42 -0.91 -27.90
N LYS A 85 -1.24 -0.97 -28.95
CA LYS A 85 -0.88 -1.66 -30.21
C LYS A 85 0.10 -0.89 -31.09
N VAL A 86 0.17 0.43 -30.93
CA VAL A 86 0.86 1.32 -31.88
C VAL A 86 2.04 2.06 -31.26
N ASP A 87 2.09 2.15 -29.93
CA ASP A 87 3.10 2.88 -29.18
C ASP A 87 3.62 2.03 -28.00
N PRO A 88 4.79 1.40 -28.15
CA PRO A 88 5.41 0.59 -27.09
C PRO A 88 5.63 1.36 -25.78
N LYS A 89 5.77 2.70 -25.85
CA LYS A 89 5.93 3.52 -24.65
C LYS A 89 4.62 3.71 -23.91
N ALA A 90 3.51 3.84 -24.67
CA ALA A 90 2.17 3.87 -24.10
C ALA A 90 1.82 2.52 -23.48
N GLU A 91 2.15 1.42 -24.16
CA GLU A 91 2.01 0.04 -23.65
C GLU A 91 2.73 -0.10 -22.30
N GLN A 92 4.05 0.12 -22.27
CA GLN A 92 4.83 0.01 -21.05
C GLN A 92 4.28 0.89 -19.92
N TYR A 93 3.87 2.12 -20.23
CA TYR A 93 3.30 3.02 -19.23
C TYR A 93 1.98 2.48 -18.66
N LEU A 94 1.07 2.04 -19.52
CA LEU A 94 -0.24 1.51 -19.11
C LEU A 94 -0.08 0.19 -18.33
N GLU A 95 0.86 -0.67 -18.72
CA GLU A 95 1.22 -1.86 -17.96
C GLU A 95 1.70 -1.51 -16.56
N ILE A 96 2.58 -0.51 -16.42
CA ILE A 96 3.03 -0.04 -15.09
C ILE A 96 1.85 0.47 -14.26
N VAL A 97 0.94 1.24 -14.87
CA VAL A 97 -0.26 1.74 -14.16
C VAL A 97 -1.14 0.59 -13.70
N ILE A 98 -1.44 -0.38 -14.58
CA ILE A 98 -2.26 -1.55 -14.24
C ILE A 98 -1.58 -2.36 -13.12
N ALA A 99 -0.29 -2.65 -13.26
CA ALA A 99 0.48 -3.38 -12.25
C ALA A 99 0.54 -2.65 -10.91
N SER A 100 0.55 -1.31 -10.92
CA SER A 100 0.50 -0.51 -9.69
C SER A 100 -0.85 -0.56 -8.97
N MET A 101 -1.90 -1.00 -9.67
CA MET A 101 -3.23 -1.23 -9.11
C MET A 101 -3.42 -2.64 -8.56
N ASP A 102 -2.47 -3.55 -8.79
CA ASP A 102 -2.55 -4.91 -8.25
C ASP A 102 -2.31 -4.93 -6.73
N TYR A 103 -3.03 -5.80 -6.05
CA TYR A 103 -2.95 -5.93 -4.59
C TYR A 103 -1.54 -6.25 -4.11
N ASP A 104 -0.80 -7.14 -4.78
CA ASP A 104 0.55 -7.54 -4.35
C ASP A 104 1.55 -6.38 -4.48
N ALA A 105 1.45 -5.60 -5.55
CA ALA A 105 2.27 -4.40 -5.74
C ALA A 105 1.94 -3.34 -4.68
N PHE A 106 0.64 -3.12 -4.43
CA PHE A 106 0.16 -2.24 -3.37
C PHE A 106 0.66 -2.67 -1.99
N TYR A 107 0.55 -3.95 -1.64
CA TYR A 107 1.04 -4.51 -0.39
C TYR A 107 2.55 -4.28 -0.22
N GLY A 108 3.33 -4.58 -1.26
CA GLY A 108 4.77 -4.31 -1.28
C GLY A 108 5.09 -2.84 -1.07
N LEU A 109 4.36 -1.94 -1.72
CA LEU A 109 4.49 -0.49 -1.56
C LEU A 109 4.20 -0.05 -0.12
N MET A 110 3.08 -0.49 0.47
CA MET A 110 2.71 -0.13 1.84
C MET A 110 3.77 -0.56 2.86
N LYS A 111 4.34 -1.75 2.68
CA LYS A 111 5.48 -2.22 3.50
C LYS A 111 6.70 -1.30 3.37
N SER A 112 7.05 -0.92 2.14
CA SER A 112 8.19 -0.04 1.88
C SER A 112 8.00 1.37 2.48
N MET A 113 6.75 1.84 2.57
CA MET A 113 6.41 3.15 3.13
C MET A 113 6.43 3.19 4.66
N ARG A 114 6.42 2.05 5.35
CA ARG A 114 6.36 1.97 6.83
C ARG A 114 7.52 2.70 7.53
N ALA A 115 8.74 2.55 6.99
CA ALA A 115 9.91 3.23 7.53
C ALA A 115 9.78 4.76 7.41
N ARG A 116 9.22 5.25 6.30
CA ARG A 116 8.97 6.68 6.09
C ARG A 116 7.85 7.20 7.00
N ALA A 117 6.73 6.48 7.09
CA ALA A 117 5.60 6.82 7.95
C ALA A 117 6.01 6.93 9.43
N SER A 118 6.88 6.02 9.89
CA SER A 118 7.39 6.03 11.27
C SER A 118 8.18 7.30 11.62
N VAL A 119 8.90 7.87 10.64
CA VAL A 119 9.66 9.11 10.83
C VAL A 119 8.74 10.33 10.80
N GLU A 120 7.76 10.34 9.90
CA GLU A 120 6.81 11.46 9.77
C GLU A 120 5.94 11.60 11.02
N ASN A 121 5.44 10.48 11.57
CA ASN A 121 4.61 10.50 12.77
C ASN A 121 5.37 11.08 13.99
N ARG A 122 6.66 10.73 14.13
CA ARG A 122 7.53 11.30 15.20
C ARG A 122 7.74 12.81 15.08
N ARG A 123 7.71 13.36 13.86
CA ARG A 123 7.83 14.81 13.64
C ARG A 123 6.53 15.54 13.99
N ALA A 124 5.38 14.90 13.74
CA ALA A 124 4.09 15.44 14.14
C ALA A 124 3.96 15.51 15.68
N ASP A 125 4.31 14.43 16.39
CA ASP A 125 4.30 14.38 17.87
C ASP A 125 5.25 15.42 18.51
N ALA A 126 6.42 15.64 17.93
CA ALA A 126 7.38 16.61 18.46
C ALA A 126 6.91 18.08 18.37
N LYS A 127 5.90 18.38 17.54
CA LYS A 127 5.41 19.74 17.31
C LYS A 127 4.30 20.16 18.28
N ASP A 128 3.74 19.23 19.05
CA ASP A 128 2.67 19.48 20.02
C ASP A 128 3.19 19.88 21.42
N CYS A 129 4.51 19.81 21.66
CA CYS A 129 5.10 20.06 22.98
C CYS A 129 5.43 21.55 23.28
N ASP A 130 5.42 22.46 22.31
CA ASP A 130 6.02 23.81 22.48
C ASP A 130 5.03 24.97 22.69
N THR A 131 3.74 24.72 22.97
CA THR A 131 2.75 25.83 23.13
C THR A 131 1.91 25.78 24.41
N ALA A 132 2.40 25.16 25.49
CA ALA A 132 1.73 25.25 26.80
C ALA A 132 2.71 25.29 27.99
N SER A 133 3.39 26.43 28.22
CA SER A 133 3.62 26.97 29.58
C SER A 133 4.54 28.20 29.58
N ARG A 134 3.97 29.37 29.25
CA ARG A 134 4.46 30.66 29.75
C ARG A 134 3.30 31.54 30.19
N THR A 135 2.62 31.15 31.26
CA THR A 135 1.93 32.11 32.12
C THR A 135 2.13 31.74 33.59
N SER A 136 2.82 32.64 34.27
CA SER A 136 3.18 32.64 35.68
C SER A 136 1.93 32.77 36.57
N GLY A 137 1.83 32.00 37.66
CA GLY A 137 0.63 32.00 38.51
C GLY A 137 0.77 31.34 39.90
N LYS A 138 1.82 31.68 40.65
CA LYS A 138 1.90 31.85 42.12
C LYS A 138 0.86 31.17 43.08
N ARG A 139 1.41 30.33 43.99
CA ARG A 139 0.93 29.88 45.35
C ARG A 139 -0.22 28.86 45.37
N LYS A 140 -0.32 27.87 46.27
CA LYS A 140 0.09 27.76 47.70
C LYS A 140 0.09 26.27 48.13
N SER A 141 0.95 25.93 49.09
CA SER A 141 1.07 24.61 49.75
C SER A 141 -0.20 24.11 50.43
N SER A 142 -0.40 22.79 50.44
CA SER A 142 -0.85 22.03 51.62
C SER A 142 -0.51 20.54 51.49
N GLU A 143 0.08 20.02 52.56
CA GLU A 143 0.53 18.65 52.82
C GLU A 143 -0.59 17.59 52.75
N GLY A 144 -0.19 16.36 52.42
CA GLY A 144 -1.01 15.15 52.54
C GLY A 144 -0.31 13.89 52.02
N LYS A 145 0.38 13.18 52.90
CA LYS A 145 0.87 11.78 52.77
C LYS A 145 0.37 11.03 54.03
N PRO A 146 0.46 9.69 54.15
CA PRO A 146 0.26 8.58 53.20
C PRO A 146 -0.59 7.43 53.84
N SER A 147 -0.89 6.35 53.11
CA SER A 147 -1.21 5.00 53.67
C SER A 147 -0.95 3.93 52.59
N LYS A 148 0.07 3.07 52.76
CA LYS A 148 0.02 1.63 53.13
C LYS A 148 -0.62 0.72 52.05
N ASP A 149 0.17 -0.05 51.31
CA ASP A 149 0.76 -1.38 51.62
C ASP A 149 -0.29 -2.52 51.53
N GLU A 150 -0.16 -3.41 50.55
CA GLU A 150 -0.02 -4.85 50.78
C GLU A 150 0.56 -5.58 49.55
N GLU A 151 1.56 -6.41 49.83
CA GLU A 151 2.11 -7.52 49.03
C GLU A 151 1.00 -8.57 48.77
N GLY A 152 1.00 -9.31 47.67
CA GLY A 152 1.94 -10.39 47.42
C GLY A 152 1.49 -11.31 46.26
N PRO A 153 2.34 -12.27 45.89
CA PRO A 153 2.34 -13.02 44.62
C PRO A 153 1.46 -14.28 44.70
N GLU A 154 1.23 -15.00 43.60
CA GLU A 154 1.38 -16.47 43.47
C GLU A 154 1.37 -16.90 41.98
N ASP A 155 2.37 -17.70 41.62
CA ASP A 155 2.56 -18.44 40.38
C ASP A 155 1.48 -19.53 40.16
N ILE A 156 1.08 -19.77 38.90
CA ILE A 156 0.72 -21.12 38.43
C ILE A 156 1.24 -21.30 36.99
N GLU A 157 2.19 -22.22 36.86
CA GLU A 157 2.59 -22.92 35.63
C GLU A 157 1.59 -24.06 35.32
N ASP A 158 1.26 -24.31 34.05
CA ASP A 158 0.69 -25.56 33.52
C ASP A 158 0.85 -25.53 31.99
N ASP A 159 1.91 -26.09 31.39
CA ASP A 159 2.28 -27.50 31.12
C ASP A 159 1.37 -28.25 30.12
N GLY A 160 2.02 -28.82 29.09
CA GLY A 160 1.54 -29.92 28.24
C GLY A 160 0.78 -29.50 26.97
N GLY A 161 1.11 -29.91 25.75
CA GLY A 161 2.06 -30.87 25.18
C GLY A 161 1.81 -30.88 23.66
N ALA A 162 2.82 -30.77 22.79
CA ALA A 162 3.69 -31.84 22.28
C ALA A 162 3.11 -32.71 21.12
N LYS A 163 3.87 -32.68 20.00
CA LYS A 163 4.03 -33.68 18.89
C LYS A 163 3.01 -33.64 17.74
N GLY A 164 3.39 -33.78 16.46
CA GLY A 164 4.66 -34.11 15.80
C GLY A 164 4.58 -33.84 14.28
N ALA A 165 5.68 -33.41 13.65
CA ALA A 165 6.53 -34.18 12.71
C ALA A 165 5.78 -34.76 11.49
N LYS A 166 5.94 -34.16 10.30
CA LYS A 166 6.99 -34.41 9.28
C LYS A 166 6.73 -35.68 8.45
N GLY A 167 6.44 -35.47 7.16
CA GLY A 167 6.39 -36.50 6.13
C GLY A 167 6.59 -35.89 4.74
N THR A 168 7.84 -35.56 4.43
CA THR A 168 8.35 -35.38 3.06
C THR A 168 8.21 -36.69 2.29
N ASN A 169 7.85 -36.66 1.00
CA ASN A 169 8.43 -37.55 0.00
C ASN A 169 8.36 -36.90 -1.38
N ASN A 170 9.51 -36.97 -2.04
CA ASN A 170 9.88 -36.42 -3.33
C ASN A 170 10.08 -37.61 -4.30
N ASP A 171 10.08 -37.30 -5.61
CA ASP A 171 10.64 -38.07 -6.74
C ASP A 171 9.92 -39.33 -7.24
N GLU A 172 9.43 -39.28 -8.49
CA GLU A 172 9.91 -40.07 -9.65
C GLU A 172 9.20 -39.53 -10.94
N LYS A 173 9.87 -38.83 -11.87
CA LYS A 173 10.61 -39.33 -13.05
C LYS A 173 9.84 -40.32 -13.95
N ASP A 174 9.46 -39.86 -15.14
CA ASP A 174 9.71 -40.49 -16.46
C ASP A 174 9.04 -39.59 -17.54
N ALA A 175 9.77 -38.87 -18.40
CA ALA A 175 10.54 -39.33 -19.56
C ALA A 175 9.67 -39.74 -20.78
N VAL A 176 9.70 -38.85 -21.77
CA VAL A 176 9.82 -39.10 -23.23
C VAL A 176 8.67 -39.85 -23.94
N GLY A 177 8.03 -39.12 -24.86
CA GLY A 177 7.18 -39.66 -25.92
C GLY A 177 7.02 -38.67 -27.07
N MET A 178 8.12 -38.37 -27.77
CA MET A 178 8.09 -37.80 -29.12
C MET A 178 7.64 -38.91 -30.07
N ASP A 179 6.51 -38.74 -30.76
CA ASP A 179 6.25 -39.48 -32.00
C ASP A 179 5.70 -38.54 -33.07
N SER A 180 6.54 -38.35 -34.08
CA SER A 180 6.24 -37.76 -35.36
C SER A 180 5.37 -38.73 -36.19
N LYS A 181 4.36 -38.20 -36.88
CA LYS A 181 3.87 -38.73 -38.17
C LYS A 181 2.92 -37.70 -38.79
N ASP A 182 3.39 -36.98 -39.79
CA ASP A 182 3.35 -37.32 -41.23
C ASP A 182 2.08 -36.79 -41.89
N SER A 183 2.27 -35.69 -42.61
CA SER A 183 1.92 -35.54 -44.02
C SER A 183 1.00 -36.60 -44.62
N LYS A 184 -0.25 -36.21 -44.90
CA LYS A 184 -0.79 -36.21 -46.27
C LYS A 184 -2.04 -35.35 -46.38
#